data_AF-A0A6L6WW19-F1
#
_entry.id   AF-A0A6L6WW19-F1
#
_cell.length_a   1.000
_cell.length_b   1.000
_cell.length_c   1.000
_cell.angle_alpha   90.00
_cell.angle_beta   90.00
_cell.angle_gamma   90.00
#
_symmetry.space_group_name_H-M   'P 1'
#
loop_
_entity.id
_entity.type
_entity.pdbx_description
1 polymer ?
#
loop_
_entity_poly.entity_id
_entity_poly.type
_entity_poly.pdbx_seq_one_letter_code
_entity_poly.pdbx_strand_id
1 'polypeptide(L)' 'MALRKLGKDPESPSGGSPTIYLDDVKDTYLVQGLKVGDAERLSVMELPDHETVVEIPRRMVRFFLEVQRGEDSDV' A
#
# COMPACT_ATOMS: atom_id res chain seq x y z
N MET A 1 -2.38 18.93 -6.48
CA MET A 1 -1.40 17.83 -6.34
C MET A 1 -0.88 17.86 -4.91
N ALA A 2 -1.54 17.19 -3.98
CA ALA A 2 -1.06 17.07 -2.61
C ALA A 2 -0.86 15.58 -2.30
N LEU A 3 0.40 15.14 -2.35
CA LEU A 3 0.77 13.82 -1.84
C LEU A 3 1.14 13.99 -0.37
N ARG A 4 0.33 13.45 0.51
CA ARG A 4 0.56 13.47 1.95
C ARG A 4 1.23 12.19 2.39
N LYS A 5 2.42 12.29 2.97
CA LYS A 5 3.09 11.14 3.58
C LYS A 5 2.35 10.76 4.87
N LEU A 6 1.80 9.54 4.92
CA LEU A 6 1.05 9.03 6.08
C LEU A 6 1.97 8.35 7.08
N GLY A 7 2.96 7.60 6.59
CA GLY A 7 3.78 6.79 7.46
C GLY A 7 4.92 6.11 6.71
N LYS A 8 5.95 5.76 7.47
CA LYS A 8 7.12 5.03 7.01
C LYS A 8 7.43 3.98 8.06
N ASP A 9 7.92 2.82 7.63
CA ASP A 9 8.29 1.74 8.54
C ASP A 9 9.42 2.19 9.49
N PRO A 10 9.15 2.26 10.82
CA PRO A 10 10.15 2.69 11.79
C PRO A 10 11.22 1.63 12.06
N GLU A 11 10.95 0.36 11.72
CA GLU A 11 11.84 -0.77 11.98
C GLU A 11 12.68 -1.18 10.76
N SER A 12 12.68 -0.38 9.69
CA SER A 12 13.40 -0.68 8.45
C SER A 12 14.92 -0.65 8.69
N PRO A 13 15.65 -1.78 8.57
CA PRO A 13 17.05 -1.87 8.99
C PRO A 13 18.05 -1.19 8.05
N SER A 14 17.68 -0.85 6.80
CA SER A 14 18.68 -0.41 5.82
C SER A 14 18.26 0.62 4.76
N GLY A 15 16.98 0.98 4.63
CA GLY A 15 16.59 1.69 3.39
C GLY A 15 15.27 2.43 3.41
N GLY A 16 14.68 2.64 4.58
CA GLY A 16 13.63 3.63 4.71
C GLY A 16 12.32 3.34 3.98
N SER A 17 12.07 2.07 3.70
CA SER A 17 10.88 1.55 3.06
C SER A 17 10.34 0.37 3.87
N PRO A 18 9.01 0.13 3.84
CA PRO A 18 8.03 0.83 3.01
C PRO A 18 7.52 2.17 3.55
N THR A 19 7.02 3.03 2.65
CA THR A 19 6.38 4.33 2.94
C THR A 19 5.02 4.42 2.24
N ILE A 20 4.02 4.95 2.93
CA ILE A 20 2.66 5.13 2.41
C ILE A 20 2.36 6.61 2.26
N TYR A 21 1.77 6.96 1.13
CA TYR A 21 1.31 8.30 0.79
C TYR A 21 -0.19 8.25 0.45
N LEU A 22 -0.92 9.31 0.80
CA LEU A 22 -2.27 9.58 0.32
C LEU A 22 -2.19 10.62 -0.79
N ASP A 23 -2.78 10.32 -1.94
CA ASP A 23 -3.10 11.32 -2.95
C ASP A 23 -4.49 11.88 -2.64
N ASP A 24 -4.55 13.06 -2.01
CA ASP A 24 -5.84 13.67 -1.65
C ASP A 24 -6.66 14.09 -2.88
N VAL A 25 -6.06 14.15 -4.08
CA VAL A 25 -6.76 14.53 -5.31
C VAL A 25 -7.47 13.33 -5.92
N LYS A 26 -6.82 12.16 -5.90
CA LYS A 26 -7.36 10.92 -6.46
C LYS A 26 -8.07 10.05 -5.44
N ASP A 27 -7.95 10.39 -4.16
CA ASP A 27 -8.37 9.57 -3.03
C ASP A 27 -7.80 8.14 -3.12
N THR A 28 -6.50 8.04 -3.39
CA THR A 28 -5.80 6.76 -3.55
C THR A 28 -4.52 6.72 -2.72
N TYR A 29 -4.10 5.51 -2.34
CA TYR A 29 -2.83 5.29 -1.66
C TYR A 29 -1.72 4.98 -2.66
N LEU A 30 -0.56 5.62 -2.47
CA LEU A 30 0.67 5.23 -3.14
C LEU A 30 1.58 4.55 -2.11
N VAL A 31 2.06 3.35 -2.46
CA VAL A 31 2.89 2.54 -1.59
C VAL A 31 4.27 2.38 -2.22
N GLN A 32 5.30 2.88 -1.54
CA GLN A 32 6.69 2.64 -1.90
C GLN A 32 7.22 1.50 -1.03
N GLY A 33 7.72 0.43 -1.63
CA GLY A 33 8.18 -0.76 -0.90
C GLY A 33 9.15 -1.63 -1.70
N LEU A 34 9.41 -2.83 -1.18
CA LEU A 34 10.26 -3.81 -1.85
C LEU A 34 9.47 -4.48 -2.97
N LYS A 35 9.97 -4.41 -4.20
CA LYS A 35 9.35 -5.12 -5.33
C LYS A 35 9.48 -6.63 -5.13
N VAL A 36 8.38 -7.36 -5.27
CA VAL A 36 8.38 -8.82 -5.23
C VAL A 36 8.97 -9.34 -6.54
N GLY A 37 10.09 -10.05 -6.46
CA GLY A 37 10.75 -10.70 -7.60
C GLY A 37 10.61 -12.24 -7.61
N ASP A 38 9.93 -12.79 -6.61
CA ASP A 38 9.72 -14.22 -6.46
C ASP A 38 8.64 -14.72 -7.43
N ALA A 39 9.06 -15.50 -8.43
CA ALA A 39 8.17 -16.01 -9.48
C ALA A 39 7.08 -16.95 -8.96
N GLU A 40 7.32 -17.70 -7.88
CA GLU A 40 6.30 -18.58 -7.29
C GLU A 40 5.22 -17.77 -6.59
N ARG A 41 5.60 -16.67 -5.91
CA ARG A 41 4.63 -15.78 -5.27
C ARG A 41 3.82 -15.00 -6.31
N LEU A 42 4.47 -14.57 -7.40
CA LEU A 42 3.82 -13.84 -8.48
C LEU A 42 2.88 -14.73 -9.30
N SER A 43 3.18 -16.04 -9.47
CA SER A 43 2.34 -16.94 -10.28
C SER A 43 0.98 -17.27 -9.64
N VAL A 44 0.82 -17.04 -8.34
CA VAL A 44 -0.46 -17.16 -7.62
C VAL A 44 -1.37 -15.94 -7.89
N MET A 45 -0.83 -14.86 -8.45
CA MET A 45 -1.54 -13.61 -8.72
C MET A 45 -1.79 -13.47 -10.23
N GLU A 46 -2.95 -12.94 -10.60
CA GLU A 46 -3.22 -12.54 -11.98
C GLU A 46 -2.69 -11.11 -12.19
N LEU A 47 -1.43 -11.00 -12.62
CA LEU A 47 -0.74 -9.71 -12.80
C LEU A 47 -0.59 -9.35 -14.29
N PRO A 48 -1.28 -8.30 -14.77
CA PRO A 48 -1.03 -7.69 -16.07
C PRO A 48 0.40 -7.13 -16.19
N ASP A 49 0.92 -7.05 -17.41
CA ASP A 49 2.28 -6.56 -17.70
C ASP A 49 2.59 -5.14 -17.20
N HIS A 50 1.57 -4.31 -16.96
CA HIS A 50 1.71 -2.93 -16.50
C HIS A 50 1.63 -2.80 -14.97
N GLU A 51 1.48 -3.91 -14.24
CA GLU A 51 1.37 -3.93 -12.79
C GLU A 51 2.67 -4.41 -12.12
N THR A 52 2.82 -4.07 -10.84
CA THR A 52 3.93 -4.55 -10.01
C THR A 52 3.44 -4.80 -8.60
N VAL A 53 4.03 -5.78 -7.94
CA VAL A 53 3.73 -6.08 -6.53
C VAL A 53 4.84 -5.54 -5.65
N VAL A 54 4.44 -4.84 -4.59
CA VAL A 54 5.35 -4.42 -3.52
C VAL A 54 4.96 -5.12 -2.23
N GLU A 55 5.95 -5.63 -1.51
CA GLU A 55 5.76 -6.23 -0.20
C GLU A 55 5.79 -5.14 0.87
N ILE A 56 4.77 -5.17 1.75
CA ILE A 56 4.70 -4.30 2.92
C ILE A 56 4.47 -5.13 4.20
N PRO A 57 5.15 -4.83 5.32
CA PRO A 57 4.87 -5.47 6.60
C PRO A 57 3.45 -5.18 7.06
N ARG A 58 2.77 -6.18 7.63
CA ARG A 58 1.39 -6.05 8.12
C ARG A 58 1.19 -4.91 9.12
N ARG A 59 2.20 -4.57 9.93
CA ARG A 59 2.18 -3.42 10.86
C ARG A 59 1.94 -2.07 10.17
N MET A 60 2.24 -1.95 8.88
CA MET A 60 2.02 -0.73 8.10
C MET A 60 0.55 -0.47 7.77
N VAL A 61 -0.31 -1.49 7.90
CA VAL A 61 -1.74 -1.40 7.60
C VAL A 61 -2.43 -0.28 8.41
N ARG A 62 -1.92 0.02 9.61
CA ARG A 62 -2.41 1.11 10.48
C ARG A 62 -2.35 2.52 9.86
N PHE A 63 -1.56 2.71 8.79
CA PHE A 63 -1.43 4.00 8.12
C PHE A 63 -2.42 4.19 6.98
N PHE A 64 -3.06 3.11 6.52
CA PHE A 64 -4.23 3.24 5.66
C PHE A 64 -5.37 3.71 6.56
N LEU A 65 -6.10 4.74 6.13
CA LEU A 65 -7.30 5.16 6.84
C LEU A 65 -8.25 3.96 6.77
N GLU A 66 -8.86 3.59 7.89
CA GLU A 66 -9.95 2.63 7.85
C GLU A 66 -10.96 3.15 6.83
N VAL A 67 -11.31 2.32 5.85
CA VAL A 67 -12.57 2.51 5.14
C VAL A 67 -13.60 2.57 6.25
N GLN A 68 -14.16 3.75 6.53
CA GLN A 68 -15.43 3.81 7.23
C GLN A 68 -16.33 2.97 6.36
N ARG A 69 -16.59 1.73 6.79
CA ARG A 69 -17.67 0.94 6.23
C ARG A 69 -18.86 1.83 6.50
N GLY A 70 -19.31 2.56 5.48
CA GLY A 70 -20.60 3.22 5.53
C GLY A 70 -21.54 2.13 6.02
N GLU A 71 -22.21 2.38 7.14
CA GLU A 71 -23.35 1.57 7.51
C GLU A 71 -24.29 1.65 6.31
N ASP A 72 -24.24 0.65 5.42
CA ASP A 72 -25.30 0.33 4.46
C ASP A 72 -26.53 0.05 5.31
N SER A 73 -27.20 1.14 5.66
CA SER A 73 -28.55 1.19 6.16
C SER A 73 -29.41 1.53 4.95
N ASP A 74 -29.56 0.55 4.07
CA ASP A 74 -30.61 0.54 3.05
C ASP A 74 -31.40 -0.77 3.19
N VAL A 75 -32.49 -0.62 3.94
CA VAL A 75 -33.82 -1.29 3.88
C VAL A 75 -33.94 -2.78 3.59
#